data_AF-A0A562ZLF2-F1
#
_entry.id   AF-A0A562ZLF2-F1
#
_cell.length_a   1.000
_cell.length_b   1.000
_cell.length_c   1.000
_cell.angle_alpha   90.00
_cell.angle_beta   90.00
_cell.angle_gamma   90.00
#
_symmetry.space_group_name_H-M   'P 1'
#
loop_
_entity.id
_entity.type
_entity.pdbx_description
1 polymer ?
#
loop_
_entity_poly.entity_id
_entity_poly.type
_entity_poly.pdbx_seq_one_letter_code
_entity_poly.pdbx_strand_id
1 'polypeptide(L)'
;MRLAASSIQLPDVWSSDDFAVQEAVVATGHPRLDAQLPGGGWPVGSLVEILQSQPAQHAWQLLLPALSQASRQQVGPTVLVGAPYQPFGPALQGQGLPAERLLWVKAEKGAARLWATEQALRCADVVAVLAWLPQARSPELRRLHLAAHQHGKLLFVFRGLQSRQEASPARLRLQVVGTLDMQVEVFKRQGPPLQEPISLPAHPARLAALLAARKRRTVPAPPTPIRSHGLDRTLTLAG
;
A
#
# COMPACT_ATOMS: atom_id res chain seq x y z
N MET A 1 -9.71 44.88 -16.40
CA MET A 1 -9.21 44.29 -17.66
C MET A 1 -8.47 43.00 -17.35
N ARG A 2 -9.13 41.83 -17.49
CA ARG A 2 -8.49 40.52 -17.56
C ARG A 2 -8.75 40.01 -18.97
N LEU A 3 -7.69 39.81 -19.75
CA LEU A 3 -7.77 39.23 -21.08
C LEU A 3 -8.18 37.76 -20.94
N ALA A 4 -9.32 37.40 -21.50
CA ALA A 4 -9.70 36.01 -21.69
C ALA A 4 -8.73 35.42 -22.72
N ALA A 5 -7.97 34.41 -22.32
CA ALA A 5 -7.14 33.64 -23.24
C ALA A 5 -8.09 32.74 -24.06
N SER A 6 -8.40 33.15 -25.29
CA SER A 6 -9.05 32.27 -26.26
C SER A 6 -8.09 31.13 -26.61
N SER A 7 -8.49 29.91 -26.29
CA SER A 7 -7.80 28.69 -26.74
C SER A 7 -7.99 28.56 -28.26
N ILE A 8 -6.90 28.68 -29.01
CA ILE A 8 -6.88 28.39 -30.44
C ILE A 8 -6.87 26.86 -30.59
N GLN A 9 -7.97 26.28 -31.08
CA GLN A 9 -8.02 24.87 -31.47
C GLN A 9 -7.42 24.73 -32.88
N LEU A 10 -6.22 24.17 -32.95
CA LEU A 10 -5.59 23.76 -34.21
C LEU A 10 -5.93 22.27 -34.45
N PRO A 11 -6.50 21.89 -35.60
CA PRO A 11 -6.95 20.52 -35.86
C PRO A 11 -5.82 19.47 -35.89
N ASP A 12 -4.56 19.90 -36.02
CA ASP A 12 -3.38 19.03 -36.04
C ASP A 12 -2.52 19.10 -34.77
N VAL A 13 -2.97 19.82 -33.73
CA VAL A 13 -2.29 19.87 -32.43
C VAL A 13 -3.06 19.01 -31.44
N TRP A 14 -2.42 17.93 -31.00
CA TRP A 14 -2.95 17.03 -29.99
C TRP A 14 -3.14 17.78 -28.66
N SER A 15 -4.39 17.97 -28.22
CA SER A 15 -4.72 18.54 -26.92
C SER A 15 -4.63 17.47 -25.84
N SER A 16 -3.98 17.79 -24.72
CA SER A 16 -3.85 16.90 -23.55
C SER A 16 -5.21 16.52 -22.93
N ASP A 17 -6.29 17.22 -23.29
CA ASP A 17 -7.62 17.04 -22.69
C ASP A 17 -8.44 15.92 -23.36
N ASP A 18 -8.10 15.51 -24.59
CA ASP A 18 -8.93 14.57 -25.37
C ASP A 18 -8.69 13.07 -25.04
N PHE A 19 -7.84 12.75 -24.06
CA PHE A 19 -7.47 11.38 -23.69
C PHE A 19 -7.78 10.96 -22.24
N ALA A 20 -8.69 11.64 -21.56
CA ALA A 20 -9.23 11.11 -20.30
C ALA A 20 -10.31 10.06 -20.58
N VAL A 21 -9.95 8.92 -21.18
CA VAL A 21 -10.72 7.70 -20.93
C VAL A 21 -10.64 7.51 -19.42
N GLN A 22 -11.75 7.71 -18.71
CA GLN A 22 -11.83 7.49 -17.27
C GLN A 22 -11.42 6.04 -17.01
N GLU A 23 -10.19 5.84 -16.53
CA GLU A 23 -9.73 4.53 -16.09
C GLU A 23 -10.67 4.06 -14.97
N ALA A 24 -11.20 2.85 -15.09
CA ALA A 24 -11.94 2.24 -14.01
C ALA A 24 -11.01 2.12 -12.79
N VAL A 25 -11.47 2.57 -11.61
CA VAL A 25 -10.68 2.51 -10.38
C VAL A 25 -11.42 1.79 -9.27
N VAL A 26 -10.65 1.23 -8.34
CA VAL A 26 -11.13 0.77 -7.03
C VAL A 26 -10.56 1.71 -5.97
N ALA A 27 -11.43 2.32 -5.15
CA ALA A 27 -10.99 3.18 -4.06
C ALA A 27 -9.93 2.47 -3.19
N THR A 28 -8.89 3.19 -2.77
CA THR A 28 -7.82 2.59 -1.97
C THR A 28 -8.27 2.27 -0.54
N GLY A 29 -9.36 2.90 -0.09
CA GLY A 29 -9.83 2.90 1.28
C GLY A 29 -9.04 3.84 2.19
N HIS A 30 -8.12 4.62 1.61
CA HIS A 30 -7.35 5.66 2.28
C HIS A 30 -7.69 7.01 1.62
N PRO A 31 -8.56 7.84 2.22
CA PRO A 31 -9.03 9.08 1.58
C PRO A 31 -7.92 10.04 1.15
N ARG A 32 -6.82 10.08 1.94
CA ARG A 32 -5.65 10.91 1.60
C ARG A 32 -4.91 10.40 0.36
N LEU A 33 -4.91 9.09 0.11
CA LEU A 33 -4.32 8.50 -1.09
C LEU A 33 -5.27 8.64 -2.28
N ASP A 34 -6.57 8.37 -2.08
CA ASP A 34 -7.60 8.54 -3.12
C ASP A 34 -7.57 9.94 -3.74
N ALA A 35 -7.46 10.99 -2.91
CA ALA A 35 -7.36 12.38 -3.36
C ALA A 35 -6.13 12.67 -4.25
N GLN A 36 -5.12 11.80 -4.23
CA GLN A 36 -3.85 11.96 -4.94
C GLN A 36 -3.71 11.01 -6.12
N LEU A 37 -4.59 10.02 -6.27
CA LEU A 37 -4.56 9.10 -7.40
C LEU A 37 -5.51 9.56 -8.52
N PRO A 38 -5.10 9.50 -9.79
CA PRO A 38 -6.00 9.71 -10.92
C PRO A 38 -7.25 8.83 -10.79
N GLY A 39 -8.43 9.41 -11.00
CA GLY A 39 -9.71 8.72 -10.86
C GLY A 39 -10.13 8.42 -9.42
N GLY A 40 -9.28 8.65 -8.41
CA GLY A 40 -9.63 8.45 -7.00
C GLY A 40 -9.35 7.04 -6.45
N GLY A 41 -8.46 6.26 -7.07
CA GLY A 41 -8.19 4.91 -6.58
C GLY A 41 -7.11 4.14 -7.33
N TRP A 42 -7.05 2.83 -7.07
CA TRP A 42 -6.21 1.89 -7.78
C TRP A 42 -6.74 1.67 -9.20
N PRO A 43 -5.92 1.84 -10.25
CA PRO A 43 -6.35 1.67 -11.62
C PRO A 43 -6.58 0.18 -11.94
N VAL A 44 -7.80 -0.15 -12.38
CA VAL A 44 -8.17 -1.48 -12.84
C VAL A 44 -7.63 -1.70 -14.26
N GLY A 45 -7.15 -2.91 -14.55
CA GLY A 45 -6.52 -3.21 -15.83
C GLY A 45 -5.11 -2.64 -15.98
N SER A 46 -4.54 -2.10 -14.91
CA SER A 46 -3.19 -1.53 -14.89
C SER A 46 -2.30 -2.23 -13.86
N LEU A 47 -1.00 -2.25 -14.14
CA LEU A 47 -0.01 -2.74 -13.20
C LEU A 47 0.32 -1.61 -12.22
N VAL A 48 0.08 -1.87 -10.92
CA VAL A 48 0.56 -1.03 -9.82
C VAL A 48 1.81 -1.66 -9.23
N GLU A 49 2.93 -0.93 -9.26
CA GLU A 49 4.20 -1.42 -8.72
C GLU A 49 4.45 -0.83 -7.33
N ILE A 50 4.68 -1.72 -6.36
CA ILE A 50 4.87 -1.38 -4.95
C ILE A 50 6.28 -1.77 -4.54
N LEU A 51 7.11 -0.78 -4.25
CA LEU A 51 8.48 -0.98 -3.80
C LEU A 51 8.56 -1.01 -2.28
N GLN A 52 9.22 -2.03 -1.74
CA GLN A 52 9.35 -2.26 -0.31
C GLN A 52 10.82 -2.41 0.08
N SER A 53 11.18 -1.90 1.25
CA SER A 53 12.51 -2.16 1.83
C SER A 53 12.64 -3.59 2.36
N GLN A 54 11.54 -4.12 2.92
CA GLN A 54 11.43 -5.50 3.39
C GLN A 54 10.24 -6.19 2.74
N PRO A 55 10.34 -7.48 2.37
CA PRO A 55 9.23 -8.21 1.77
C PRO A 55 7.95 -8.16 2.62
N ALA A 56 6.81 -7.85 1.99
CA ALA A 56 5.49 -7.74 2.60
C ALA A 56 5.29 -6.60 3.62
N GLN A 57 6.27 -5.69 3.76
CA GLN A 57 6.11 -4.50 4.59
C GLN A 57 4.88 -3.68 4.17
N HIS A 58 3.93 -3.55 5.09
CA HIS A 58 2.68 -2.80 4.90
C HIS A 58 1.76 -3.25 3.74
N ALA A 59 1.98 -4.44 3.15
CA ALA A 59 1.16 -4.89 2.02
C ALA A 59 -0.34 -4.93 2.37
N TRP A 60 -0.67 -5.44 3.55
CA TRP A 60 -2.05 -5.53 4.03
C TRP A 60 -2.62 -4.19 4.44
N GLN A 61 -1.87 -3.38 5.19
CA GLN A 61 -2.27 -2.03 5.59
C GLN A 61 -2.67 -1.16 4.39
N LEU A 62 -1.89 -1.26 3.30
CA LEU A 62 -2.13 -0.50 2.09
C LEU A 62 -3.31 -1.04 1.28
N LEU A 63 -3.37 -2.36 1.05
CA LEU A 63 -4.27 -2.94 0.04
C LEU A 63 -5.55 -3.58 0.60
N LEU A 64 -5.55 -4.01 1.87
CA LEU A 64 -6.68 -4.74 2.44
C LEU A 64 -8.01 -3.98 2.39
N PRO A 65 -8.07 -2.65 2.59
CA PRO A 65 -9.33 -1.92 2.45
C PRO A 65 -9.95 -2.05 1.06
N ALA A 66 -9.14 -1.89 0.01
CA ALA A 66 -9.57 -2.05 -1.38
C ALA A 66 -9.95 -3.50 -1.70
N LEU A 67 -9.17 -4.48 -1.24
CA LEU A 67 -9.46 -5.91 -1.45
C LEU A 67 -10.77 -6.33 -0.75
N SER A 68 -10.99 -5.83 0.46
CA SER A 68 -12.23 -6.03 1.23
C SER A 68 -13.44 -5.47 0.46
N GLN A 69 -13.33 -4.26 -0.09
CA GLN A 69 -14.37 -3.66 -0.94
C GLN A 69 -14.61 -4.46 -2.23
N ALA A 70 -13.55 -4.78 -2.98
CA ALA A 70 -13.65 -5.54 -4.22
C ALA A 70 -14.26 -6.93 -4.00
N SER A 71 -13.91 -7.59 -2.89
CA SER A 71 -14.49 -8.89 -2.52
C SER A 71 -15.99 -8.83 -2.22
N ARG A 72 -16.53 -7.68 -1.81
CA ARG A 72 -17.98 -7.51 -1.63
C ARG A 72 -18.71 -7.29 -2.96
N GLN A 73 -18.03 -6.70 -3.93
CA GLN A 73 -18.62 -6.37 -5.24
C GLN A 73 -18.60 -7.56 -6.20
N GLN A 74 -17.56 -8.39 -6.13
CA GLN A 74 -17.40 -9.57 -6.97
C GLN A 74 -17.09 -10.80 -6.12
N VAL A 75 -17.79 -11.91 -6.41
CA VAL A 75 -17.48 -13.21 -5.83
C VAL A 75 -16.27 -13.79 -6.56
N GLY A 76 -15.24 -14.15 -5.79
CA GLY A 76 -14.07 -14.82 -6.31
C GLY A 76 -12.82 -14.58 -5.47
N PRO A 77 -11.70 -15.24 -5.80
CA PRO A 77 -10.52 -15.20 -4.98
C PRO A 77 -9.66 -13.95 -5.23
N THR A 78 -9.00 -13.48 -4.17
CA THR A 78 -7.76 -12.71 -4.26
C THR A 78 -6.59 -13.69 -4.29
N VAL A 79 -5.78 -13.64 -5.35
CA VAL A 79 -4.65 -14.54 -5.55
C VAL A 79 -3.36 -13.90 -5.06
N LEU A 80 -2.64 -14.60 -4.19
CA LEU A 80 -1.31 -14.22 -3.74
C LEU A 80 -0.27 -15.12 -4.42
N VAL A 81 0.64 -14.54 -5.19
CA VAL A 81 1.69 -15.28 -5.89
C VAL A 81 3.05 -14.98 -5.29
N GLY A 82 3.69 -16.00 -4.73
CA GLY A 82 5.03 -15.88 -4.17
C GLY A 82 5.12 -15.01 -2.91
N ALA A 83 4.01 -14.83 -2.19
CA ALA A 83 4.00 -14.09 -0.92
C ALA A 83 5.09 -14.64 0.03
N PRO A 84 5.90 -13.76 0.64
CA PRO A 84 7.07 -14.18 1.43
C PRO A 84 6.67 -14.91 2.71
N TYR A 85 5.47 -14.64 3.22
CA TYR A 85 4.93 -15.24 4.44
C TYR A 85 3.51 -15.72 4.21
N GLN A 86 3.11 -16.75 4.97
CA GLN A 86 1.74 -17.21 4.98
C GLN A 86 0.81 -16.10 5.50
N PRO A 87 -0.25 -15.73 4.78
CA PRO A 87 -1.23 -14.77 5.28
C PRO A 87 -1.95 -15.33 6.50
N PHE A 88 -2.13 -14.49 7.53
CA PHE A 88 -2.91 -14.87 8.70
C PHE A 88 -4.41 -14.63 8.44
N GLY A 89 -5.08 -15.65 7.90
CA GLY A 89 -6.48 -15.62 7.47
C GLY A 89 -7.46 -14.98 8.48
N PRO A 90 -7.46 -15.38 9.77
CA PRO A 90 -8.38 -14.81 10.76
C PRO A 90 -8.29 -13.28 10.90
N ALA A 91 -7.09 -12.70 10.83
CA ALA A 91 -6.94 -11.25 10.91
C ALA A 91 -7.42 -10.52 9.65
N LEU A 92 -7.30 -11.16 8.48
CA LEU A 92 -7.83 -10.60 7.22
C LEU A 92 -9.36 -10.67 7.20
N GLN A 93 -9.92 -11.78 7.67
CA GLN A 93 -11.37 -11.96 7.81
C GLN A 93 -11.98 -10.96 8.79
N GLY A 94 -11.33 -10.72 9.93
CA GLY A 94 -11.74 -9.68 10.89
C GLY A 94 -11.71 -8.25 10.32
N GLN A 95 -11.09 -8.05 9.15
CA GLN A 95 -11.03 -6.78 8.42
C GLN A 95 -11.81 -6.83 7.08
N GLY A 96 -12.63 -7.87 6.89
CA GLY A 96 -13.59 -7.96 5.80
C GLY A 96 -13.08 -8.62 4.52
N LEU A 97 -11.91 -9.26 4.53
CA LEU A 97 -11.47 -10.14 3.45
C LEU A 97 -11.65 -11.61 3.86
N PRO A 98 -12.64 -12.34 3.32
CA PRO A 98 -12.90 -13.72 3.73
C PRO A 98 -11.70 -14.64 3.44
N ALA A 99 -11.31 -15.46 4.42
CA ALA A 99 -10.12 -16.29 4.32
C ALA A 99 -10.24 -17.36 3.22
N GLU A 100 -11.46 -17.88 3.01
CA GLU A 100 -11.82 -18.82 1.95
C GLU A 100 -11.72 -18.21 0.54
N ARG A 101 -11.66 -16.88 0.43
CA ARG A 101 -11.45 -16.15 -0.83
C ARG A 101 -9.98 -15.79 -1.04
N LEU A 102 -9.06 -16.34 -0.26
CA LEU A 102 -7.64 -16.10 -0.42
C LEU A 102 -6.96 -17.34 -0.99
N LEU A 103 -6.42 -17.22 -2.21
CA LEU A 103 -5.68 -18.31 -2.85
C LEU A 103 -4.19 -17.99 -2.81
N TRP A 104 -3.42 -18.77 -2.04
CA TRP A 104 -1.97 -18.58 -1.92
C TRP A 104 -1.22 -19.57 -2.81
N VAL A 105 -0.67 -19.08 -3.92
CA VAL A 105 0.20 -19.85 -4.80
C VAL A 105 1.63 -19.78 -4.29
N LYS A 106 2.11 -20.90 -3.74
CA LYS A 106 3.52 -21.10 -3.41
C LYS A 106 4.30 -21.41 -4.68
N ALA A 107 5.15 -20.49 -5.10
CA ALA A 107 6.05 -20.67 -6.23
C ALA A 107 7.44 -20.13 -5.86
N GLU A 108 8.44 -21.00 -5.84
CA GLU A 108 9.79 -20.63 -5.44
C GLU A 108 10.55 -19.91 -6.56
N LYS A 109 10.50 -20.47 -7.78
CA LYS A 109 11.23 -19.96 -8.95
C LYS A 109 10.53 -18.73 -9.55
N GLY A 110 11.32 -17.73 -9.95
CA GLY A 110 10.81 -16.49 -10.57
C GLY A 110 9.92 -16.72 -11.79
N ALA A 111 10.33 -17.61 -12.71
CA ALA A 111 9.54 -17.98 -13.87
C ALA A 111 8.18 -18.59 -13.51
N ALA A 112 8.13 -19.43 -12.47
CA ALA A 112 6.88 -20.04 -12.00
C ALA A 112 5.95 -18.98 -11.38
N ARG A 113 6.49 -17.99 -10.66
CA ARG A 113 5.70 -16.86 -10.15
C ARG A 113 5.13 -16.01 -11.28
N LEU A 114 5.92 -15.69 -12.30
CA LEU A 114 5.46 -14.94 -13.46
C LEU A 114 4.34 -15.68 -14.19
N TRP A 115 4.54 -16.97 -14.46
CA TRP A 115 3.53 -17.81 -15.09
C TRP A 115 2.24 -17.87 -14.25
N ALA A 116 2.33 -18.18 -12.95
CA ALA A 116 1.17 -18.24 -12.07
C ALA A 116 0.41 -16.91 -11.98
N THR A 117 1.14 -15.78 -11.98
CA THR A 117 0.54 -14.43 -11.99
C THR A 117 -0.25 -14.23 -13.27
N GLU A 118 0.32 -14.54 -14.43
CA GLU A 118 -0.38 -14.41 -15.71
C GLU A 118 -1.60 -15.33 -15.81
N GLN A 119 -1.48 -16.57 -15.35
CA GLN A 119 -2.62 -17.50 -15.33
C GLN A 119 -3.74 -16.97 -14.43
N ALA A 120 -3.42 -16.45 -13.24
CA ALA A 120 -4.41 -15.85 -12.35
C ALA A 120 -5.11 -14.63 -12.99
N LEU A 121 -4.39 -13.82 -13.76
CA LEU A 121 -4.98 -12.66 -14.47
C LEU A 121 -5.97 -13.08 -15.56
N ARG A 122 -5.80 -14.26 -16.16
CA ARG A 122 -6.69 -14.81 -17.20
C ARG A 122 -7.98 -15.43 -16.62
N CYS A 123 -8.02 -15.74 -15.33
CA CYS A 123 -9.18 -16.33 -14.70
C CYS A 123 -10.30 -15.29 -14.50
N ALA A 124 -11.49 -15.55 -15.02
CA ALA A 124 -12.63 -14.63 -14.97
C ALA A 124 -13.01 -14.24 -13.53
N ASP A 125 -13.07 -15.20 -12.62
CA ASP A 125 -13.55 -14.97 -11.25
C ASP A 125 -12.50 -14.34 -10.33
N VAL A 126 -11.22 -14.31 -10.71
CA VAL A 126 -10.17 -13.70 -9.86
C VAL A 126 -10.44 -12.20 -9.71
N VAL A 127 -10.55 -11.75 -8.46
CA VAL A 127 -10.87 -10.35 -8.11
C VAL A 127 -9.62 -9.47 -8.20
N ALA A 128 -8.51 -9.96 -7.64
CA ALA A 128 -7.25 -9.24 -7.60
C ALA A 128 -6.07 -10.21 -7.53
N VAL A 129 -4.91 -9.76 -8.02
CA VAL A 129 -3.65 -10.51 -7.96
C VAL A 129 -2.58 -9.67 -7.27
N LEU A 130 -1.98 -10.23 -6.22
CA LEU A 130 -0.84 -9.67 -5.50
C LEU A 130 0.36 -10.58 -5.76
N ALA A 131 1.37 -10.08 -6.47
CA ALA A 131 2.50 -10.87 -6.91
C ALA A 131 3.83 -10.32 -6.38
N TRP A 132 4.61 -11.14 -5.67
CA TRP A 132 5.96 -10.80 -5.21
C TRP A 132 7.00 -11.26 -6.21
N LEU A 133 7.47 -10.33 -7.04
CA LEU A 133 8.28 -10.60 -8.23
C LEU A 133 9.62 -9.84 -8.18
N PRO A 134 10.49 -10.10 -7.18
CA PRO A 134 11.72 -9.32 -6.98
C PRO A 134 12.70 -9.36 -8.17
N GLN A 135 12.60 -10.38 -9.03
CA GLN A 135 13.48 -10.59 -10.18
C GLN A 135 12.85 -10.17 -11.53
N ALA A 136 11.57 -9.77 -11.55
CA ALA A 136 10.89 -9.46 -12.81
C ALA A 136 11.45 -8.20 -13.47
N ARG A 137 11.70 -8.27 -14.78
CA ARG A 137 12.23 -7.18 -15.61
C ARG A 137 11.13 -6.58 -16.48
N SER A 138 11.44 -5.46 -17.12
CA SER A 138 10.52 -4.69 -17.96
C SER A 138 9.71 -5.54 -18.98
N PRO A 139 10.28 -6.51 -19.73
CA PRO A 139 9.50 -7.33 -20.65
C PRO A 139 8.42 -8.17 -19.97
N GLU A 140 8.76 -8.78 -18.83
CA GLU A 140 7.84 -9.63 -18.07
C GLU A 140 6.74 -8.79 -17.41
N LEU A 141 7.10 -7.63 -16.85
CA LEU A 141 6.13 -6.67 -16.33
C LEU A 141 5.19 -6.16 -17.42
N ARG A 142 5.69 -5.96 -18.66
CA ARG A 142 4.86 -5.51 -19.79
C ARG A 142 3.85 -6.58 -20.17
N ARG A 143 4.27 -7.85 -20.21
CA ARG A 143 3.38 -8.98 -20.44
C ARG A 143 2.28 -9.06 -19.38
N LEU A 144 2.63 -8.90 -18.10
CA LEU A 144 1.64 -8.89 -17.02
C LEU A 144 0.70 -7.68 -17.07
N HIS A 145 1.21 -6.50 -17.43
CA HIS A 145 0.38 -5.32 -17.61
C HIS A 145 -0.65 -5.52 -18.74
N LEU A 146 -0.23 -6.09 -19.87
CA LEU A 146 -1.14 -6.40 -20.98
C LEU A 146 -2.19 -7.44 -20.57
N ALA A 147 -1.82 -8.48 -19.81
CA ALA A 147 -2.78 -9.45 -19.29
C ALA A 147 -3.78 -8.82 -18.32
N ALA A 148 -3.32 -7.95 -17.41
CA ALA A 148 -4.20 -7.21 -16.51
C ALA A 148 -5.17 -6.32 -17.30
N HIS A 149 -4.67 -5.59 -18.29
CA HIS A 149 -5.47 -4.74 -19.16
C HIS A 149 -6.53 -5.53 -19.94
N GLN A 150 -6.12 -6.62 -20.59
CA GLN A 150 -7.00 -7.47 -21.40
C GLN A 150 -8.16 -8.05 -20.58
N HIS A 151 -7.91 -8.39 -19.31
CA HIS A 151 -8.90 -9.03 -18.45
C HIS A 151 -9.50 -8.11 -17.37
N GLY A 152 -9.21 -6.80 -17.42
CA GLY A 152 -9.73 -5.82 -16.48
C GLY A 152 -9.40 -6.16 -15.01
N LYS A 153 -8.19 -6.64 -14.72
CA LYS A 153 -7.82 -7.12 -13.38
C LYS A 153 -7.11 -6.06 -12.53
N LEU A 154 -7.33 -6.14 -11.23
CA LEU A 154 -6.54 -5.41 -10.23
C LEU A 154 -5.22 -6.15 -10.00
N LEU A 155 -4.10 -5.57 -10.41
CA LEU A 155 -2.77 -6.17 -10.32
C LEU A 155 -1.81 -5.32 -9.49
N PHE A 156 -1.30 -5.92 -8.41
CA PHE A 156 -0.24 -5.34 -7.59
C PHE A 156 1.02 -6.20 -7.69
N VAL A 157 2.13 -5.58 -8.08
CA VAL A 157 3.44 -6.23 -8.16
C VAL A 157 4.38 -5.65 -7.11
N PHE A 158 4.84 -6.49 -6.20
CA PHE A 158 5.78 -6.13 -5.13
C PHE A 158 7.22 -6.43 -5.54
N ARG A 159 8.09 -5.44 -5.38
CA ARG A 159 9.53 -5.53 -5.68
C ARG A 159 10.37 -4.79 -4.64
N GLY A 160 11.69 -4.98 -4.68
CA GLY A 160 12.61 -4.30 -3.79
C GLY A 160 12.93 -2.87 -4.22
N LEU A 161 13.46 -2.06 -3.31
CA LEU A 161 13.82 -0.65 -3.57
C LEU A 161 14.86 -0.48 -4.68
N GLN A 162 15.73 -1.48 -4.90
CA GLN A 162 16.71 -1.47 -5.98
C GLN A 162 16.07 -1.28 -7.37
N SER A 163 14.80 -1.65 -7.51
CA SER A 163 14.07 -1.58 -8.77
C SER A 163 13.47 -0.21 -9.07
N ARG A 164 13.67 0.79 -8.21
CA ARG A 164 13.13 2.14 -8.38
C ARG A 164 13.55 2.79 -9.70
N GLN A 165 14.81 2.66 -10.07
CA GLN A 165 15.35 3.24 -11.30
C GLN A 165 15.16 2.35 -12.53
N GLU A 166 14.67 1.13 -12.35
CA GLU A 166 14.41 0.24 -13.48
C GLU A 166 13.19 0.70 -14.29
N ALA A 167 13.27 0.50 -15.61
CA ALA A 167 12.15 0.74 -16.49
C ALA A 167 10.97 -0.17 -16.16
N SER A 168 9.77 0.41 -16.09
CA SER A 168 8.54 -0.31 -15.72
C SER A 168 7.35 0.22 -16.53
N PRO A 169 6.48 -0.67 -17.04
CA PRO A 169 5.24 -0.29 -17.73
C PRO A 169 4.17 0.22 -16.76
N ALA A 170 4.36 0.09 -15.45
CA ALA A 170 3.40 0.54 -14.44
C ALA A 170 3.03 2.01 -14.63
N ARG A 171 1.74 2.33 -14.67
CA ARG A 171 1.26 3.72 -14.67
C ARG A 171 1.32 4.34 -13.28
N LEU A 172 1.25 3.49 -12.25
CA LEU A 172 1.36 3.87 -10.85
C LEU A 172 2.51 3.09 -10.20
N ARG A 173 3.51 3.82 -9.67
CA ARG A 173 4.60 3.24 -8.86
C ARG A 173 4.70 4.00 -7.56
N LEU A 174 4.79 3.24 -6.47
CA LEU A 174 4.87 3.78 -5.14
C LEU A 174 5.88 3.02 -4.29
N GLN A 175 6.44 3.70 -3.31
CA GLN A 175 7.29 3.12 -2.28
C GLN A 175 6.58 3.23 -0.94
N VAL A 176 6.68 2.17 -0.13
CA VAL A 176 6.07 2.15 1.20
C VAL A 176 7.15 1.94 2.27
N VAL A 177 7.19 2.84 3.24
CA VAL A 177 8.16 2.80 4.37
C VAL A 177 7.48 3.16 5.69
N GLY A 178 8.22 3.03 6.79
CA GLY A 178 7.76 3.38 8.14
C GLY A 178 7.57 2.17 9.06
N THR A 179 7.17 2.44 10.29
CA THR A 179 6.94 1.43 11.33
C THR A 179 5.67 1.71 12.13
N LEU A 180 5.58 2.91 12.72
CA LEU A 180 4.39 3.34 13.47
C LEU A 180 3.30 3.91 12.55
N ASP A 181 3.73 4.74 11.60
CA ASP A 181 2.92 5.25 10.51
C ASP A 181 3.50 4.76 9.19
N MET A 182 2.61 4.53 8.22
CA MET A 182 2.96 4.10 6.87
C MET A 182 3.12 5.35 6.00
N GLN A 183 4.32 5.58 5.47
CA GLN A 183 4.56 6.62 4.47
C GLN A 183 4.49 6.03 3.08
N VAL A 184 3.63 6.58 2.23
CA VAL A 184 3.49 6.19 0.82
C VAL A 184 4.03 7.29 -0.06
N GLU A 185 5.16 7.02 -0.70
CA GLU A 185 5.76 7.92 -1.68
C GLU A 185 5.35 7.48 -3.08
N VAL A 186 4.54 8.30 -3.76
CA VAL A 186 4.11 8.05 -5.14
C VAL A 186 5.05 8.76 -6.09
N PHE A 187 6.02 8.03 -6.63
CA PHE A 187 7.06 8.60 -7.50
C PHE A 187 6.77 8.42 -9.01
N LYS A 188 5.73 7.67 -9.37
CA LYS A 188 5.19 7.62 -10.74
C LYS A 188 3.68 7.52 -10.69
N ARG A 189 2.99 8.43 -11.38
CA ARG A 189 1.54 8.41 -11.63
C ARG A 189 1.24 9.15 -12.93
N GLN A 190 0.03 9.01 -13.45
CA GLN A 190 -0.47 9.93 -14.47
C GLN A 190 -0.78 11.29 -13.80
N GLY A 191 -0.46 12.39 -14.48
CA GLY A 191 -0.60 13.74 -13.96
C GLY A 191 0.66 14.25 -13.24
N PRO A 192 0.57 15.41 -12.54
CA PRO A 192 1.73 16.07 -11.97
C PRO A 192 2.40 15.21 -10.88
N PRO A 193 3.73 15.31 -10.69
CA PRO A 193 4.40 14.58 -9.63
C PRO A 193 3.89 15.01 -8.25
N LEU A 194 3.87 14.07 -7.30
CA LEU A 194 3.67 14.35 -5.89
C LEU A 194 5.02 14.71 -5.27
N GLN A 195 5.07 15.83 -4.54
CA GLN A 195 6.30 16.29 -3.91
C GLN A 195 6.53 15.65 -2.54
N GLU A 196 5.46 15.36 -1.79
CA GLU A 196 5.54 14.87 -0.42
C GLU A 196 4.93 13.48 -0.26
N PRO A 197 5.54 12.60 0.56
CA PRO A 197 4.95 11.33 0.94
C PRO A 197 3.62 11.50 1.68
N ILE A 198 2.71 10.56 1.46
CA ILE A 198 1.39 10.53 2.11
C ILE A 198 1.48 9.67 3.37
N SER A 199 1.22 10.28 4.53
CA SER A 199 1.15 9.57 5.81
C SER A 199 -0.21 8.90 6.00
N LEU A 200 -0.19 7.58 6.18
CA LEU A 200 -1.34 6.69 6.34
C LEU A 200 -1.19 5.81 7.60
N PRO A 201 -2.29 5.32 8.20
CA PRO A 201 -2.22 4.43 9.36
C PRO A 201 -1.54 3.10 9.04
N ALA A 202 -0.57 2.67 9.86
CA ALA A 202 0.09 1.36 9.73
C ALA A 202 -0.61 0.22 10.50
N HIS A 203 -1.72 0.51 11.17
CA HIS A 203 -2.44 -0.45 11.99
C HIS A 203 -3.96 -0.21 11.98
N PRO A 204 -4.77 -1.25 12.20
CA PRO A 204 -6.22 -1.11 12.30
C PRO A 204 -6.62 -0.12 13.40
N ALA A 205 -7.74 0.61 13.20
CA ALA A 205 -8.22 1.62 14.14
C ALA A 205 -8.38 1.10 15.58
N ARG A 206 -8.81 -0.17 15.73
CA ARG A 206 -8.91 -0.82 17.05
C ARG A 206 -7.55 -0.94 17.75
N LEU A 207 -6.51 -1.34 17.03
CA LEU A 207 -5.16 -1.43 17.60
C LEU A 207 -4.61 -0.04 17.93
N ALA A 208 -4.85 0.95 17.05
CA ALA A 208 -4.51 2.35 17.31
C ALA A 208 -5.11 2.84 18.63
N ALA A 209 -6.41 2.58 18.85
CA ALA A 209 -7.12 2.96 20.06
C ALA A 209 -6.54 2.27 21.31
N LEU A 210 -6.20 0.99 21.22
CA LEU A 210 -5.57 0.25 22.32
C LEU A 210 -4.17 0.79 22.66
N LEU A 211 -3.35 1.08 21.65
CA LEU A 211 -2.02 1.66 21.85
C LEU A 211 -2.11 3.07 22.47
N ALA A 212 -3.07 3.89 22.01
CA ALA A 212 -3.33 5.20 22.58
C ALA A 212 -3.79 5.11 24.05
N ALA A 213 -4.69 4.16 24.36
CA ALA A 213 -5.14 3.93 25.74
C ALA A 213 -4.00 3.46 26.66
N ARG A 214 -3.09 2.61 26.17
CA ARG A 214 -1.91 2.18 26.93
C ARG A 214 -0.94 3.32 27.21
N LYS A 215 -0.69 4.20 26.23
CA LYS A 215 0.15 5.40 26.43
C LYS A 215 -0.41 6.37 27.47
N ARG A 216 -1.74 6.47 27.60
CA ARG A 216 -2.39 7.30 28.64
C ARG A 216 -2.28 6.69 30.05
N ARG A 217 -2.03 5.38 30.15
CA ARG A 217 -1.95 4.62 31.41
C ARG A 217 -0.54 4.53 32.00
N THR A 218 0.50 5.05 31.35
CA THR A 218 1.82 5.17 31.98
C THR A 218 1.72 6.19 33.12
N VAL A 219 1.60 5.66 34.34
CA VAL A 219 1.58 6.37 35.62
C VAL A 219 2.81 7.29 35.70
N PRO A 220 2.69 8.56 36.16
CA PRO A 220 3.86 9.38 36.43
C PRO A 220 4.77 8.65 37.42
N ALA A 221 6.08 8.66 37.15
CA ALA A 221 7.06 8.03 38.04
C ALA A 221 6.80 8.46 39.49
N PRO A 222 6.86 7.54 40.48
CA PRO A 222 6.68 7.93 41.88
C PRO A 222 7.69 9.05 42.20
N PRO A 223 7.29 10.10 42.95
CA PRO A 223 8.20 11.18 43.28
C PRO A 223 9.43 10.59 43.96
N THR A 224 10.61 10.91 43.43
CA THR A 224 11.90 10.54 44.02
C THR A 224 11.86 10.99 45.47
N PRO A 225 12.07 10.11 46.47
CA PRO A 225 12.06 10.54 47.86
C PRO A 225 13.17 11.57 48.04
N ILE A 226 12.77 12.80 48.37
CA ILE A 226 13.69 13.85 48.82
C ILE A 226 14.32 13.29 50.09
N ARG A 227 15.58 12.86 50.01
CA ARG A 227 16.37 12.53 51.21
C ARG A 227 16.58 13.84 51.96
N SER A 228 15.73 14.12 52.94
CA SER A 228 16.02 15.10 53.96
C SER A 228 17.26 14.60 54.72
N HIS A 229 18.42 15.16 54.43
CA HIS A 229 19.60 15.05 55.28
C HIS A 229 19.30 15.79 56.60
N GLY A 230 18.56 15.13 57.49
CA GLY A 230 18.48 15.49 58.90
C GLY A 230 19.85 15.20 59.51
N LEU A 231 20.55 16.26 59.89
CA LEU A 231 21.83 16.23 60.60
C LEU A 231 21.66 15.43 61.91
N ASP A 232 22.34 14.29 62.01
CA ASP A 232 22.61 13.63 63.30
C ASP A 232 23.46 14.58 64.16
N ARG A 233 22.86 15.19 65.18
CA ARG A 233 23.58 15.78 66.30
C ARG A 233 23.69 14.71 67.39
N THR A 234 24.87 14.10 67.50
CA THR A 234 25.24 13.31 68.67
C THR A 234 25.49 14.24 69.85
N LEU A 235 24.64 14.17 70.87
CA LEU A 235 24.90 14.75 72.19
C LEU A 235 25.73 13.74 72.98
N THR A 236 27.03 13.97 73.07
CA THR A 236 27.92 13.30 74.04
C THR A 236 27.72 13.98 75.40
N LEU A 237 27.06 13.31 76.34
CA LEU A 237 27.08 13.69 77.75
C LEU A 237 28.35 13.13 78.39
N ALA A 238 29.16 14.03 78.94
CA ALA A 238 30.30 13.72 79.78
C ALA A 238 29.85 13.13 81.12
N GLY A 239 30.58 12.13 81.59
CA GLY A 239 30.64 11.67 82.98
C GLY A 239 32.07 11.79 83.48
#